data_AF-A0A257JG75-F1
#
_entry.id   AF-A0A257JG75-F1
#
_cell.length_a   1.000
_cell.length_b   1.000
_cell.length_c   1.000
_cell.angle_alpha   90.00
_cell.angle_beta   90.00
_cell.angle_gamma   90.00
#
_symmetry.space_group_name_H-M   'P 1'
#
loop_
_entity.id
_entity.type
_entity.pdbx_description
1 polymer ?
#
loop_
_entity_poly.entity_id
_entity_poly.type
_entity_poly.pdbx_seq_one_letter_code
_entity_poly.pdbx_strand_id
1 'polypeptide(L)'
;MAKSPISDGFVARTHFTDACASLWLEGELVHLEDLVLHDAGMDIRSPTHELTRAHAVLRTRRRIAAAKPDWALSVSGLASLRGRGGQGDREAGSDDRKEGAHDGGGANDAEATLDGENLDQPLVMIETDPRLAAAFAAVDAAIAKSDRTLAGETTRRPERDPLVYDLDWDEDARIEDWQRIVDRTRTLPPALAAAITADAWDRVEPLQHMPWLGRLLASAVLRARGKTRWHLSCLHAGLKTIPRERRRSSDPASRLLTQFEAMTAAADAGLKDHDRWLNQRTLLTRKLVGRRTT
;
A
#
# COMPACT_ATOMS: atom_id res chain seq x y z
N MET A 1 10.77 -10.81 15.85
CA MET A 1 9.93 -9.69 15.35
C MET A 1 8.97 -9.16 16.41
N ALA A 2 7.95 -9.90 16.85
CA ALA A 2 6.90 -9.39 17.76
C ALA A 2 7.38 -8.62 19.01
N LYS A 3 8.48 -9.06 19.62
CA LYS A 3 9.05 -8.46 20.83
C LYS A 3 10.17 -7.45 20.55
N SER A 4 10.50 -7.21 19.28
CA SER A 4 11.63 -6.35 18.94
C SER A 4 11.21 -4.88 18.99
N PRO A 5 11.96 -4.03 19.69
CA PRO A 5 11.66 -2.59 19.76
C PRO A 5 11.91 -1.82 18.45
N ILE A 6 12.39 -2.49 17.38
CA ILE A 6 12.45 -1.91 16.02
C ILE A 6 11.48 -2.57 15.05
N SER A 7 10.50 -3.36 15.51
CA SER A 7 9.63 -4.15 14.63
C SER A 7 8.98 -3.29 13.55
N ASP A 8 8.35 -2.18 13.92
CA ASP A 8 7.63 -1.31 12.98
C ASP A 8 8.60 -0.64 12.01
N GLY A 9 9.73 -0.14 12.52
CA GLY A 9 10.78 0.46 11.69
C GLY A 9 11.42 -0.54 10.72
N PHE A 10 11.51 -1.82 11.10
CA PHE A 10 11.98 -2.88 10.23
C PHE A 10 10.96 -3.18 9.12
N VAL A 11 9.69 -3.35 9.50
CA VAL A 11 8.60 -3.62 8.54
C VAL A 11 8.46 -2.48 7.53
N ALA A 12 8.46 -1.22 8.01
CA ALA A 12 8.37 -0.05 7.14
C ALA A 12 9.48 -0.01 6.09
N ARG A 13 10.75 -0.20 6.48
CA ARG A 13 11.90 -0.17 5.57
C ARG A 13 11.90 -1.35 4.60
N THR A 14 11.57 -2.54 5.08
CA THR A 14 11.55 -3.75 4.24
C THR A 14 10.45 -3.75 3.19
N HIS A 15 9.39 -2.96 3.37
CA HIS A 15 8.40 -2.72 2.30
C HIS A 15 9.01 -1.98 1.11
N PHE A 16 9.79 -0.94 1.36
CA PHE A 16 10.46 -0.20 0.29
C PHE A 16 11.52 -1.06 -0.40
N THR A 17 12.36 -1.76 0.35
CA THR A 17 13.43 -2.57 -0.24
C THR A 17 12.88 -3.70 -1.12
N ASP A 18 11.80 -4.36 -0.70
CA ASP A 18 11.16 -5.40 -1.51
C ASP A 18 10.47 -4.83 -2.75
N ALA A 19 9.86 -3.64 -2.65
CA ALA A 19 9.27 -2.96 -3.81
C ALA A 19 10.34 -2.61 -4.86
N CYS A 20 11.45 -1.98 -4.46
CA CYS A 20 12.58 -1.71 -5.36
C CYS A 20 13.16 -3.01 -5.96
N ALA A 21 13.23 -4.09 -5.16
CA ALA A 21 13.71 -5.38 -5.66
C ALA A 21 12.76 -6.00 -6.71
N SER A 22 11.46 -5.76 -6.61
CA SER A 22 10.49 -6.20 -7.62
C SER A 22 10.81 -5.60 -8.98
N LEU A 23 11.08 -4.30 -9.05
CA LEU A 23 11.37 -3.60 -10.29
C LEU A 23 12.72 -4.05 -10.87
N TRP A 24 13.72 -4.24 -10.00
CA TRP A 24 15.01 -4.77 -10.41
C TRP A 24 14.89 -6.13 -11.11
N LEU A 25 14.00 -7.00 -10.63
CA LEU A 25 13.77 -8.32 -11.22
C LEU A 25 13.13 -8.27 -12.61
N GLU A 26 12.43 -7.19 -12.90
CA GLU A 26 11.83 -6.90 -14.21
C GLU A 26 12.79 -6.14 -15.14
N GLY A 27 13.97 -5.76 -14.65
CA GLY A 27 14.99 -5.03 -15.41
C GLY A 27 14.91 -3.51 -15.28
N GLU A 28 14.05 -3.01 -14.39
CA GLU A 28 13.89 -1.58 -14.11
C GLU A 28 14.64 -1.19 -12.83
N LEU A 29 15.12 0.06 -12.77
CA LEU A 29 15.84 0.58 -11.60
C LEU A 29 15.06 1.74 -10.99
N VAL A 30 14.81 1.65 -9.69
CA VAL A 30 14.19 2.71 -8.90
C VAL A 30 15.06 2.94 -7.66
N HIS A 31 15.48 4.19 -7.45
CA HIS A 31 16.22 4.58 -6.26
C HIS A 31 15.30 4.53 -5.04
N LEU A 32 15.84 4.08 -3.92
CA LEU A 32 15.07 3.95 -2.68
C LEU A 32 14.58 5.33 -2.20
N GLU A 33 15.44 6.33 -2.33
CA GLU A 33 15.20 7.71 -1.94
C GLU A 33 14.03 8.31 -2.75
N ASP A 34 14.03 8.10 -4.07
CA ASP A 34 12.94 8.56 -4.94
C ASP A 34 11.61 7.91 -4.57
N LEU A 35 11.60 6.59 -4.30
CA LEU A 35 10.38 5.90 -3.86
C LEU A 35 9.88 6.40 -2.50
N VAL A 36 10.78 6.73 -1.57
CA VAL A 36 10.43 7.30 -0.26
C VAL A 36 9.86 8.71 -0.41
N LEU A 37 10.46 9.56 -1.25
CA LEU A 37 9.97 10.90 -1.52
C LEU A 37 8.60 10.87 -2.20
N HIS A 38 8.42 10.01 -3.20
CA HIS A 38 7.16 9.81 -3.89
C HIS A 38 6.05 9.32 -2.97
N ASP A 39 6.35 8.35 -2.10
CA ASP A 39 5.39 7.86 -1.10
C ASP A 39 4.96 8.94 -0.11
N ALA A 40 5.81 9.94 0.14
CA ALA A 40 5.52 11.08 0.99
C ALA A 40 4.88 12.28 0.25
N GLY A 41 4.66 12.19 -1.07
CA GLY A 41 4.17 13.31 -1.88
C GLY A 41 5.19 14.46 -2.00
N MET A 42 6.47 14.17 -1.77
CA MET A 42 7.59 15.12 -1.81
C MET A 42 8.43 14.96 -3.08
N ASP A 43 7.78 14.63 -4.19
CA ASP A 43 8.43 14.50 -5.49
C ASP A 43 9.10 15.81 -5.90
N ILE A 44 10.40 15.74 -6.18
CA ILE A 44 11.17 16.89 -6.67
C ILE A 44 11.02 17.04 -8.19
N ARG A 45 10.60 15.97 -8.88
CA ARG A 45 10.45 15.85 -10.34
C ARG A 45 9.20 15.04 -10.67
N SER A 46 8.67 15.21 -11.88
CA SER A 46 7.57 14.38 -12.36
C SER A 46 7.90 12.89 -12.24
N PRO A 47 7.00 12.06 -11.68
CA PRO A 47 7.30 10.66 -11.41
C PRO A 47 7.46 9.89 -12.71
N THR A 48 8.48 9.04 -12.77
CA THR A 48 8.68 8.14 -13.91
C THR A 48 7.69 6.97 -13.85
N HIS A 49 7.57 6.25 -14.96
CA HIS A 49 6.72 5.06 -15.02
C HIS A 49 7.19 3.97 -14.04
N GLU A 50 8.49 3.74 -13.96
CA GLU A 50 9.12 2.78 -13.05
C GLU A 50 8.85 3.14 -11.58
N LEU A 51 8.94 4.43 -11.24
CA LEU A 51 8.64 4.94 -9.91
C LEU A 51 7.16 4.72 -9.55
N THR A 52 6.26 5.01 -10.49
CA THR A 52 4.81 4.77 -10.34
C THR A 52 4.52 3.29 -10.11
N ARG A 53 5.18 2.39 -10.86
CA ARG A 53 5.05 0.93 -10.69
C ARG A 53 5.61 0.46 -9.34
N ALA A 54 6.78 0.94 -8.93
CA ALA A 54 7.35 0.65 -7.61
C ALA A 54 6.42 1.08 -6.47
N HIS A 55 5.79 2.24 -6.61
CA HIS A 55 4.81 2.71 -5.66
C HIS A 55 3.55 1.83 -5.64
N ALA A 56 3.08 1.33 -6.79
CA ALA A 56 1.98 0.36 -6.84
C ALA A 56 2.32 -0.95 -6.10
N VAL A 57 3.53 -1.47 -6.27
CA VAL A 57 4.02 -2.64 -5.51
C VAL A 57 4.06 -2.33 -4.01
N LEU A 58 4.62 -1.18 -3.62
CA LEU A 58 4.71 -0.73 -2.22
C LEU A 58 3.34 -0.64 -1.55
N ARG A 59 2.38 0.03 -2.19
CA ARG A 59 1.00 0.17 -1.69
C ARG A 59 0.33 -1.17 -1.54
N THR A 60 0.47 -2.04 -2.55
CA THR A 60 -0.10 -3.38 -2.52
C THR A 60 0.48 -4.21 -1.38
N ARG A 61 1.80 -4.17 -1.21
CA ARG A 61 2.54 -4.86 -0.16
C ARG A 61 2.09 -4.40 1.24
N ARG A 62 1.97 -3.09 1.46
CA ARG A 62 1.48 -2.52 2.73
C ARG A 62 0.03 -2.89 3.00
N ARG A 63 -0.81 -2.88 1.97
CA ARG A 63 -2.22 -3.28 2.08
C ARG A 63 -2.37 -4.74 2.54
N ILE A 64 -1.62 -5.66 1.92
CA ILE A 64 -1.60 -7.08 2.32
C ILE A 64 -1.11 -7.23 3.77
N ALA A 65 -0.08 -6.48 4.16
CA ALA A 65 0.49 -6.55 5.50
C ALA A 65 -0.46 -6.01 6.59
N ALA A 66 -1.21 -4.95 6.30
CA ALA A 66 -2.16 -4.33 7.22
C ALA A 66 -3.47 -5.14 7.36
N ALA A 67 -3.90 -5.85 6.32
CA ALA A 67 -5.12 -6.66 6.35
C ALA A 67 -4.98 -7.93 7.20
N LYS A 68 -6.11 -8.64 7.41
CA LYS A 68 -6.11 -9.97 8.05
C LYS A 68 -5.18 -10.96 7.31
N PRO A 69 -4.52 -11.91 8.02
CA PRO A 69 -3.53 -12.82 7.42
C PRO A 69 -3.96 -13.55 6.15
N ASP A 70 -5.23 -13.92 6.06
CA ASP A 70 -5.87 -14.67 4.97
C ASP A 70 -6.55 -13.79 3.91
N TRP A 71 -6.73 -12.49 4.18
CA TRP A 71 -7.48 -11.57 3.32
C TRP A 71 -6.97 -11.57 1.87
N ALA A 72 -5.67 -11.48 1.66
CA ALA A 72 -5.09 -11.38 0.31
C ALA A 72 -5.34 -12.61 -0.57
N LEU A 73 -5.65 -13.76 0.01
CA LEU A 73 -5.95 -15.01 -0.69
C LEU A 73 -7.47 -15.25 -0.83
N SER A 74 -8.28 -14.45 -0.15
CA SER A 74 -9.74 -14.49 -0.27
C SER A 74 -10.21 -13.95 -1.62
N VAL A 75 -11.44 -14.30 -2.01
CA VAL A 75 -12.07 -13.79 -3.24
C VAL A 75 -12.13 -12.26 -3.25
N SER A 76 -12.55 -11.64 -2.15
CA SER A 76 -12.64 -10.17 -2.05
C SER A 76 -11.27 -9.49 -2.06
N GLY A 77 -10.29 -10.08 -1.37
CA GLY A 77 -8.91 -9.58 -1.39
C GLY A 77 -8.30 -9.63 -2.77
N LEU A 78 -8.41 -10.77 -3.48
CA LEU A 78 -7.90 -10.91 -4.85
C LEU A 78 -8.61 -9.96 -5.82
N ALA A 79 -9.93 -9.85 -5.76
CA ALA A 79 -10.67 -8.88 -6.57
C ALA A 79 -10.17 -7.45 -6.32
N SER A 80 -9.93 -7.08 -5.06
CA SER A 80 -9.45 -5.73 -4.75
C SER A 80 -7.97 -5.50 -5.10
N LEU A 81 -7.12 -6.53 -5.02
CA LEU A 81 -5.72 -6.45 -5.45
C LEU A 81 -5.58 -6.35 -6.98
N ARG A 82 -6.54 -6.88 -7.74
CA ARG A 82 -6.67 -6.73 -9.20
C ARG A 82 -7.18 -5.36 -9.64
N GLY A 83 -7.52 -4.49 -8.70
CA GLY A 83 -8.18 -3.20 -8.97
C GLY A 83 -9.68 -3.34 -9.32
N ARG A 84 -10.32 -4.47 -9.02
CA ARG A 84 -11.78 -4.68 -9.19
C ARG A 84 -12.59 -4.48 -7.90
N GLY A 85 -11.93 -4.37 -6.74
CA GLY A 85 -12.59 -4.05 -5.49
C GLY A 85 -12.56 -2.55 -5.26
N GLY A 86 -13.73 -1.91 -5.34
CA GLY A 86 -13.93 -0.53 -4.88
C GLY A 86 -13.34 -0.33 -3.49
N GLN A 87 -12.92 0.90 -3.21
CA GLN A 87 -12.25 1.30 -1.98
C GLN A 87 -13.23 1.32 -0.78
N GLY A 88 -13.92 0.20 -0.51
CA GLY A 88 -15.01 0.09 0.47
C GLY A 88 -14.65 -0.52 1.82
N ASP A 89 -13.37 -0.86 2.08
CA ASP A 89 -12.93 -1.46 3.36
C ASP A 89 -12.00 -0.52 4.15
N ARG A 90 -12.30 0.78 4.17
CA ARG A 90 -11.79 1.70 5.19
C ARG A 90 -12.86 1.88 6.27
N GLU A 91 -13.12 0.87 7.07
CA GLU A 91 -13.74 1.05 8.39
C GLU A 91 -13.72 -0.26 9.18
N ALA A 92 -12.73 -0.37 10.07
CA ALA A 92 -12.82 -1.05 11.37
C ALA A 92 -11.42 -1.09 11.99
N GLY A 93 -11.05 -0.03 12.72
CA GLY A 93 -9.91 -0.09 13.64
C GLY A 93 -9.28 1.26 14.00
N SER A 94 -9.68 1.77 15.16
CA SER A 94 -8.97 2.72 16.05
C SER A 94 -8.87 4.19 15.63
N ASP A 95 -9.05 5.19 16.50
CA ASP A 95 -9.61 5.29 17.85
C ASP A 95 -9.69 6.80 18.17
N ASP A 96 -10.51 7.12 19.16
CA ASP A 96 -10.72 8.41 19.82
C ASP A 96 -9.54 9.40 19.82
N ARG A 97 -9.83 10.64 19.41
CA ARG A 97 -9.30 11.84 20.08
C ARG A 97 -10.42 12.86 20.26
N LYS A 98 -11.09 12.74 21.41
CA LYS A 98 -11.59 13.92 22.13
C LYS A 98 -10.39 14.64 22.74
N GLU A 99 -10.33 15.96 22.55
CA GLU A 99 -9.81 17.01 23.45
C GLU A 99 -9.66 18.29 22.59
N GLY A 100 -10.11 19.48 22.97
CA GLY A 100 -10.74 19.91 24.21
C GLY A 100 -11.32 21.32 24.03
N ALA A 101 -12.35 21.60 24.81
CA ALA A 101 -12.82 22.96 25.06
C ALA A 101 -11.74 23.75 25.82
N HIS A 102 -11.52 25.00 25.43
CA HIS A 102 -10.94 25.99 26.33
C HIS A 102 -11.62 27.36 26.10
N ASP A 103 -12.45 27.69 27.07
CA ASP A 103 -12.96 29.03 27.40
C ASP A 103 -11.83 29.85 28.06
N GLY A 104 -11.82 31.18 27.89
CA GLY A 104 -10.83 32.05 28.53
C GLY A 104 -10.76 33.44 27.91
N GLY A 105 -11.65 34.33 28.37
CA GLY A 105 -11.76 35.72 27.94
C GLY A 105 -10.74 36.72 28.51
N GLY A 106 -10.94 37.98 28.10
CA GLY A 106 -10.29 39.22 28.57
C GLY A 106 -10.42 40.29 27.48
N ALA A 107 -11.45 41.18 27.53
CA ALA A 107 -11.45 42.52 28.16
C ALA A 107 -10.48 43.50 27.47
N ASN A 108 -10.78 44.76 27.16
CA ASN A 108 -11.93 45.68 27.17
C ASN A 108 -11.49 46.91 26.33
N ASP A 109 -12.43 47.79 25.99
CA ASP A 109 -12.32 49.26 25.73
C ASP A 109 -13.17 49.65 24.49
N ALA A 110 -14.42 50.10 24.67
CA ALA A 110 -14.85 51.49 25.00
C ALA A 110 -14.60 52.44 23.82
N GLU A 111 -15.61 52.91 23.08
CA GLU A 111 -16.53 54.05 23.31
C GLU A 111 -17.47 54.14 22.08
N ALA A 112 -18.62 54.79 22.00
CA ALA A 112 -19.60 55.35 22.91
C ALA A 112 -20.89 55.59 22.08
N THR A 113 -22.04 55.40 22.75
CA THR A 113 -23.40 55.92 22.52
C THR A 113 -23.71 56.82 21.31
N LEU A 114 -24.81 56.54 20.60
CA LEU A 114 -25.88 57.52 20.31
C LEU A 114 -27.26 56.82 20.17
N ASP A 115 -28.27 57.62 20.46
CA ASP A 115 -29.65 57.33 20.87
C ASP A 115 -30.52 56.54 19.88
N GLY A 116 -31.58 55.96 20.46
CA GLY A 116 -32.55 55.13 19.76
C GLY A 116 -33.49 55.86 18.82
N GLU A 117 -34.13 55.06 17.95
CA GLU A 117 -35.52 55.21 17.51
C GLU A 117 -35.89 54.01 16.61
N ASN A 118 -37.08 53.46 16.86
CA ASN A 118 -37.93 52.65 15.98
C ASN A 118 -37.37 51.36 15.32
N LEU A 119 -37.79 50.25 15.94
CA LEU A 119 -38.08 48.99 15.27
C LEU A 119 -39.23 49.19 14.28
N ASP A 120 -38.93 49.38 12.99
CA ASP A 120 -39.81 49.03 11.85
C ASP A 120 -39.14 49.34 10.50
N GLN A 121 -38.08 48.60 10.17
CA GLN A 121 -37.69 48.42 8.78
C GLN A 121 -37.57 46.92 8.50
N PRO A 122 -38.22 46.41 7.44
CA PRO A 122 -38.02 45.02 7.05
C PRO A 122 -36.54 44.86 6.71
N LEU A 123 -35.86 43.88 7.32
CA LEU A 123 -34.59 43.39 6.80
C LEU A 123 -34.80 43.14 5.32
N VAL A 124 -34.20 44.00 4.49
CA VAL A 124 -34.09 43.75 3.06
C VAL A 124 -33.40 42.40 2.97
N MET A 125 -34.17 41.36 2.61
CA MET A 125 -33.59 40.13 2.13
C MET A 125 -32.68 40.57 1.00
N ILE A 126 -31.36 40.51 1.22
CA ILE A 126 -30.41 40.59 0.13
C ILE A 126 -30.84 39.44 -0.77
N GLU A 127 -31.55 39.75 -1.85
CA GLU A 127 -31.84 38.78 -2.89
C GLU A 127 -30.50 38.19 -3.25
N THR A 128 -30.28 36.94 -2.84
CA THR A 128 -29.07 36.22 -3.18
C THR A 128 -29.03 36.21 -4.68
N ASP A 129 -28.10 36.99 -5.26
CA ASP A 129 -27.96 37.13 -6.70
C ASP A 129 -28.03 35.71 -7.28
N PRO A 130 -29.03 35.40 -8.14
CA PRO A 130 -29.25 34.05 -8.63
C PRO A 130 -28.01 33.52 -9.36
N ARG A 131 -27.12 34.41 -9.85
CA ARG A 131 -25.82 34.03 -10.41
C ARG A 131 -24.82 33.57 -9.34
N LEU A 132 -24.81 34.22 -8.18
CA LEU A 132 -23.96 33.84 -7.05
C LEU A 132 -24.41 32.51 -6.43
N ALA A 133 -25.73 32.32 -6.28
CA ALA A 133 -26.30 31.04 -5.83
C ALA A 133 -25.96 29.89 -6.80
N ALA A 134 -26.05 30.15 -8.11
CA ALA A 134 -25.64 29.18 -9.13
C ALA A 134 -24.14 28.87 -9.09
N ALA A 135 -23.29 29.88 -8.80
CA ALA A 135 -21.85 29.68 -8.65
C ALA A 135 -21.51 28.79 -7.45
N PHE A 136 -22.14 28.98 -6.30
CA PHE A 136 -21.94 28.11 -5.13
C PHE A 136 -22.45 26.69 -5.38
N ALA A 137 -23.62 26.52 -6.00
CA ALA A 137 -24.12 25.19 -6.38
C ALA A 137 -23.18 24.46 -7.35
N ALA A 138 -22.54 25.19 -8.27
CA ALA A 138 -21.54 24.64 -9.17
C ALA A 138 -20.26 24.22 -8.44
N VAL A 139 -19.81 25.00 -7.46
CA VAL A 139 -18.67 24.67 -6.59
C VAL A 139 -18.99 23.44 -5.74
N ASP A 140 -20.14 23.38 -5.09
CA ASP A 140 -20.56 22.23 -4.28
C ASP A 140 -20.71 20.97 -5.15
N ALA A 141 -21.24 21.11 -6.36
CA ALA A 141 -21.29 20.00 -7.31
C ALA A 141 -19.89 19.54 -7.76
N ALA A 142 -18.94 20.47 -7.90
CA ALA A 142 -17.55 20.17 -8.23
C ALA A 142 -16.82 19.51 -7.04
N ILE A 143 -17.08 19.94 -5.80
CA ILE A 143 -16.58 19.30 -4.57
C ILE A 143 -17.17 17.91 -4.44
N ALA A 144 -18.49 17.75 -4.54
CA ALA A 144 -19.15 16.44 -4.49
C ALA A 144 -18.73 15.51 -5.65
N LYS A 145 -18.36 16.06 -6.82
CA LYS A 145 -17.75 15.29 -7.90
C LYS A 145 -16.31 14.90 -7.57
N SER A 146 -15.54 15.80 -6.97
CA SER A 146 -14.16 15.55 -6.53
C SER A 146 -14.10 14.54 -5.39
N ASP A 147 -15.03 14.60 -4.44
CA ASP A 147 -15.14 13.63 -3.34
C ASP A 147 -15.51 12.26 -3.88
N ARG A 148 -16.43 12.18 -4.86
CA ARG A 148 -16.77 10.92 -5.54
C ARG A 148 -15.62 10.37 -6.40
N THR A 149 -14.83 11.22 -7.05
CA THR A 149 -13.64 10.77 -7.78
C THR A 149 -12.53 10.32 -6.83
N LEU A 150 -12.32 11.02 -5.71
CA LEU A 150 -11.34 10.67 -4.68
C LEU A 150 -11.75 9.41 -3.89
N ALA A 151 -13.05 9.19 -3.69
CA ALA A 151 -13.62 7.96 -3.15
C ALA A 151 -13.60 6.78 -4.15
N GLY A 152 -13.21 7.03 -5.40
CA GLY A 152 -13.09 6.01 -6.44
C GLY A 152 -14.42 5.52 -7.04
N GLU A 153 -15.53 6.21 -6.78
CA GLU A 153 -16.85 5.84 -7.32
C GLU A 153 -16.96 6.11 -8.82
N THR A 154 -16.21 7.07 -9.34
CA THR A 154 -16.27 7.49 -10.76
C THR A 154 -15.00 7.24 -11.55
N THR A 155 -14.04 6.47 -11.01
CA THR A 155 -12.89 6.02 -11.82
C THR A 155 -13.34 5.01 -12.85
N ARG A 156 -13.87 5.50 -13.98
CA ARG A 156 -13.87 4.72 -15.21
C ARG A 156 -12.41 4.53 -15.59
N ARG A 157 -11.97 3.27 -15.50
CA ARG A 157 -10.61 2.86 -15.84
C ARG A 157 -10.22 3.48 -17.20
N PRO A 158 -8.99 4.00 -17.37
CA PRO A 158 -8.52 4.26 -18.73
C PRO A 158 -8.63 2.94 -19.49
N GLU A 159 -9.41 2.94 -20.57
CA GLU A 159 -9.52 1.80 -21.47
C GLU A 159 -8.08 1.39 -21.81
N ARG A 160 -7.68 0.18 -21.40
CA ARG A 160 -6.27 -0.22 -21.50
C ARG A 160 -5.94 -0.35 -22.97
N ASP A 161 -4.76 0.09 -23.36
CA ASP A 161 -4.32 0.08 -24.76
C ASP A 161 -4.42 -1.33 -25.36
N PRO A 162 -5.31 -1.56 -26.34
CA PRO A 162 -5.49 -2.86 -26.98
C PRO A 162 -4.25 -3.35 -27.73
N LEU A 163 -3.30 -2.47 -28.03
CA LEU A 163 -2.03 -2.84 -28.67
C LEU A 163 -1.06 -3.54 -27.71
N VAL A 164 -1.27 -3.40 -26.40
CA VAL A 164 -0.40 -3.94 -25.35
C VAL A 164 -1.01 -5.17 -24.68
N TYR A 165 -2.33 -5.31 -24.68
CA TYR A 165 -3.04 -6.37 -23.95
C TYR A 165 -3.98 -7.15 -24.85
N ASP A 166 -3.93 -8.48 -24.72
CA ASP A 166 -4.89 -9.36 -25.38
C ASP A 166 -6.29 -9.15 -24.76
N LEU A 167 -7.26 -8.80 -25.61
CA LEU A 167 -8.65 -8.52 -25.23
C LEU A 167 -9.40 -9.80 -24.86
N ASP A 168 -8.99 -10.93 -25.44
CA ASP A 168 -9.57 -12.25 -25.17
C ASP A 168 -8.95 -12.91 -23.93
N TRP A 169 -8.08 -12.18 -23.21
CA TRP A 169 -7.46 -12.67 -21.99
C TRP A 169 -8.45 -12.76 -20.84
N ASP A 170 -8.99 -13.95 -20.63
CA ASP A 170 -9.86 -14.24 -19.51
C ASP A 170 -9.07 -14.27 -18.18
N GLU A 171 -8.88 -13.10 -17.59
CA GLU A 171 -8.25 -12.94 -16.27
C GLU A 171 -9.02 -13.70 -15.17
N ASP A 172 -10.34 -13.88 -15.31
CA ASP A 172 -11.15 -14.51 -14.28
C ASP A 172 -10.96 -16.02 -14.27
N ALA A 173 -11.09 -16.67 -15.43
CA ALA A 173 -10.80 -18.10 -15.57
C ALA A 173 -9.36 -18.44 -15.16
N ARG A 174 -8.38 -17.60 -15.53
CA ARG A 174 -6.98 -17.82 -15.13
C ARG A 174 -6.74 -17.63 -13.63
N ILE A 175 -7.42 -16.67 -12.99
CA ILE A 175 -7.36 -16.51 -11.53
C ILE A 175 -7.96 -17.74 -10.84
N GLU A 176 -9.10 -18.26 -11.32
CA GLU A 176 -9.71 -19.47 -10.79
C GLU A 176 -8.79 -20.69 -10.95
N ASP A 177 -8.13 -20.83 -12.10
CA ASP A 177 -7.16 -21.89 -12.35
C ASP A 177 -5.98 -21.81 -11.38
N TRP A 178 -5.43 -20.62 -11.16
CA TRP A 178 -4.37 -20.39 -10.18
C TRP A 178 -4.86 -20.68 -8.75
N GLN A 179 -6.05 -20.22 -8.35
CA GLN A 179 -6.64 -20.51 -7.04
C GLN A 179 -6.80 -22.01 -6.80
N ARG A 180 -7.23 -22.77 -7.82
CA ARG A 180 -7.37 -24.22 -7.74
C ARG A 180 -6.03 -24.91 -7.47
N ILE A 181 -4.93 -24.38 -8.01
CA ILE A 181 -3.58 -24.88 -7.70
C ILE A 181 -3.24 -24.56 -6.23
N VAL A 182 -3.45 -23.32 -5.79
CA VAL A 182 -3.17 -22.91 -4.40
C VAL A 182 -3.97 -23.75 -3.40
N ASP A 183 -5.24 -24.02 -3.67
CA ASP A 183 -6.10 -24.83 -2.80
C ASP A 183 -5.63 -26.27 -2.63
N ARG A 184 -5.03 -26.86 -3.67
CA ARG A 184 -4.42 -28.20 -3.59
C ARG A 184 -3.18 -28.24 -2.69
N THR A 185 -2.61 -27.08 -2.32
CA THR A 185 -1.42 -27.00 -1.46
C THR A 185 -1.75 -26.87 0.04
N ARG A 186 -3.03 -26.83 0.43
CA ARG A 186 -3.47 -26.60 1.82
C ARG A 186 -2.87 -27.59 2.82
N THR A 187 -2.69 -28.85 2.43
CA THR A 187 -2.11 -29.92 3.27
C THR A 187 -0.57 -29.94 3.27
N LEU A 188 0.07 -29.26 2.32
CA LEU A 188 1.54 -29.22 2.20
C LEU A 188 2.15 -28.30 3.27
N PRO A 189 3.46 -28.39 3.56
CA PRO A 189 4.14 -27.41 4.41
C PRO A 189 3.99 -25.97 3.85
N PRO A 190 3.84 -24.93 4.70
CA PRO A 190 3.61 -23.56 4.24
C PRO A 190 4.66 -23.00 3.27
N ALA A 191 5.94 -23.37 3.45
CA ALA A 191 7.01 -22.94 2.54
C ALA A 191 6.84 -23.54 1.15
N LEU A 192 6.50 -24.83 1.05
CA LEU A 192 6.24 -25.49 -0.22
C LEU A 192 4.98 -24.93 -0.89
N ALA A 193 3.91 -24.71 -0.12
CA ALA A 193 2.69 -24.07 -0.63
C ALA A 193 2.99 -22.68 -1.21
N ALA A 194 3.78 -21.85 -0.52
CA ALA A 194 4.18 -20.54 -1.01
C ALA A 194 5.06 -20.62 -2.27
N ALA A 195 5.99 -21.59 -2.34
CA ALA A 195 6.84 -21.80 -3.51
C ALA A 195 5.99 -22.19 -4.74
N ILE A 196 5.04 -23.11 -4.57
CA ILE A 196 4.09 -23.50 -5.62
C ILE A 196 3.20 -22.32 -6.01
N THR A 197 2.75 -21.51 -5.04
CA THR A 197 1.92 -20.32 -5.29
C THR A 197 2.62 -19.32 -6.21
N ALA A 198 3.92 -19.06 -5.94
CA ALA A 198 4.74 -18.18 -6.77
C ALA A 198 4.99 -18.79 -8.17
N ASP A 199 5.40 -20.06 -8.24
CA ASP A 199 5.65 -20.76 -9.51
C ASP A 199 4.39 -20.84 -10.39
N ALA A 200 3.24 -21.13 -9.80
CA ALA A 200 1.97 -21.21 -10.50
C ALA A 200 1.55 -19.85 -11.08
N TRP A 201 1.88 -18.74 -10.41
CA TRP A 201 1.57 -17.41 -10.94
C TRP A 201 2.33 -17.14 -12.25
N ASP A 202 3.63 -17.45 -12.27
CA ASP A 202 4.48 -17.27 -13.46
C ASP A 202 4.07 -18.21 -14.62
N ARG A 203 3.44 -19.35 -14.32
CA ARG A 203 2.98 -20.33 -15.33
C ARG A 203 1.58 -20.07 -15.88
N VAL A 204 0.66 -19.69 -14.99
CA VAL A 204 -0.74 -19.41 -15.37
C VAL A 204 -0.86 -17.99 -15.93
N GLU A 205 0.04 -17.09 -15.52
CA GLU A 205 0.02 -15.66 -15.85
C GLU A 205 -1.37 -15.05 -15.67
N PRO A 206 -1.98 -15.08 -14.47
CA PRO A 206 -3.38 -14.68 -14.34
C PRO A 206 -3.66 -13.23 -14.75
N LEU A 207 -2.69 -12.33 -14.55
CA LEU A 207 -2.78 -10.90 -14.84
C LEU A 207 -1.62 -10.45 -15.73
N GLN A 208 -1.92 -9.96 -16.94
CA GLN A 208 -0.89 -9.47 -17.87
C GLN A 208 -0.09 -8.26 -17.34
N HIS A 209 -0.68 -7.48 -16.43
CA HIS A 209 -0.14 -6.18 -16.00
C HIS A 209 0.49 -6.20 -14.59
N MET A 210 0.38 -7.33 -13.88
CA MET A 210 0.87 -7.46 -12.49
C MET A 210 1.62 -8.79 -12.28
N PRO A 211 2.68 -9.08 -13.05
CA PRO A 211 3.47 -10.30 -12.87
C PRO A 211 4.10 -10.38 -11.47
N TRP A 212 4.42 -9.24 -10.86
CA TRP A 212 4.95 -9.13 -9.50
C TRP A 212 3.97 -9.56 -8.39
N LEU A 213 2.66 -9.60 -8.65
CA LEU A 213 1.66 -9.86 -7.60
C LEU A 213 1.77 -11.27 -7.02
N GLY A 214 2.13 -12.28 -7.84
CA GLY A 214 2.26 -13.67 -7.40
C GLY A 214 3.22 -13.86 -6.22
N ARG A 215 4.32 -13.10 -6.18
CA ARG A 215 5.32 -13.16 -5.11
C ARG A 215 4.83 -12.52 -3.81
N LEU A 216 3.99 -11.48 -3.92
CA LEU A 216 3.31 -10.91 -2.75
C LEU A 216 2.26 -11.88 -2.21
N LEU A 217 1.53 -12.58 -3.08
CA LEU A 217 0.55 -13.61 -2.69
C LEU A 217 1.23 -14.84 -2.07
N ALA A 218 2.39 -15.27 -2.57
CA ALA A 218 3.21 -16.29 -1.92
C ALA A 218 3.66 -15.86 -0.51
N SER A 219 4.03 -14.59 -0.33
CA SER A 219 4.32 -14.03 0.99
C SER A 219 3.07 -14.03 1.88
N ALA A 220 1.89 -13.78 1.30
CA ALA A 220 0.62 -13.86 2.02
C ALA A 220 0.30 -15.30 2.46
N VAL A 221 0.61 -16.33 1.67
CA VAL A 221 0.48 -17.74 2.08
C VAL A 221 1.31 -18.04 3.33
N LEU A 222 2.56 -17.57 3.38
CA LEU A 222 3.42 -17.73 4.56
C LEU A 222 2.82 -17.04 5.80
N ARG A 223 2.25 -15.85 5.61
CA ARG A 223 1.62 -15.07 6.68
C ARG A 223 0.30 -15.70 7.16
N ALA A 224 -0.58 -16.07 6.24
CA ALA A 224 -1.86 -16.74 6.52
C ALA A 224 -1.66 -18.03 7.32
N ARG A 225 -0.57 -18.77 7.04
CA ARG A 225 -0.22 -20.02 7.72
C ARG A 225 0.73 -19.82 8.91
N GLY A 226 0.86 -18.58 9.39
CA GLY A 226 1.54 -18.23 10.63
C GLY A 226 3.08 -18.29 10.61
N LYS A 227 3.72 -18.61 9.47
CA LYS A 227 5.19 -18.63 9.38
C LYS A 227 5.80 -17.22 9.48
N THR A 228 5.13 -16.23 8.93
CA THR A 228 5.55 -14.82 8.97
C THR A 228 4.43 -13.95 9.52
N ARG A 229 3.94 -14.27 10.72
CA ARG A 229 2.77 -13.58 11.34
C ARG A 229 2.92 -12.05 11.47
N TRP A 230 4.15 -11.57 11.67
CA TRP A 230 4.46 -10.18 12.05
C TRP A 230 5.08 -9.33 10.94
N HIS A 231 5.29 -9.90 9.76
CA HIS A 231 5.86 -9.19 8.62
C HIS A 231 5.47 -9.92 7.34
N LEU A 232 5.47 -9.22 6.21
CA LEU A 232 5.36 -9.89 4.92
C LEU A 232 6.77 -10.29 4.47
N SER A 233 6.98 -11.52 4.00
CA SER A 233 8.30 -11.97 3.52
C SER A 233 8.77 -11.11 2.35
N CYS A 234 10.08 -10.84 2.26
CA CYS A 234 10.67 -10.04 1.17
C CYS A 234 11.17 -10.94 0.03
N LEU A 235 10.25 -11.66 -0.61
CA LEU A 235 10.61 -12.65 -1.63
C LEU A 235 11.27 -12.02 -2.88
N HIS A 236 10.95 -10.77 -3.23
CA HIS A 236 11.63 -10.08 -4.33
C HIS A 236 13.08 -9.81 -3.98
N ALA A 237 13.34 -9.34 -2.75
CA ALA A 237 14.70 -9.11 -2.27
C ALA A 237 15.52 -10.41 -2.24
N GLY A 238 14.93 -11.53 -1.83
CA GLY A 238 15.57 -12.85 -1.89
C GLY A 238 15.85 -13.31 -3.32
N LEU A 239 14.87 -13.18 -4.23
CA LEU A 239 15.05 -13.58 -5.64
C LEU A 239 16.11 -12.74 -6.36
N LYS A 240 16.33 -11.50 -5.93
CA LYS A 240 17.39 -10.62 -6.47
C LYS A 240 18.80 -11.21 -6.28
N THR A 241 19.02 -12.07 -5.28
CA THR A 241 20.34 -12.69 -5.04
C THR A 241 20.61 -13.93 -5.91
N ILE A 242 19.60 -14.44 -6.61
CA ILE A 242 19.71 -15.65 -7.44
C ILE A 242 20.02 -15.26 -8.88
N PRO A 243 20.89 -15.96 -9.63
CA PRO A 243 21.12 -15.67 -11.05
C PRO A 243 19.85 -15.77 -11.91
N ARG A 244 19.76 -14.96 -12.97
CA ARG A 244 18.56 -14.86 -13.82
C ARG A 244 18.24 -16.19 -14.51
N GLU A 245 19.26 -16.92 -14.93
CA GLU A 245 19.18 -18.19 -15.66
C GLU A 245 18.46 -19.23 -14.79
N ARG A 246 18.82 -19.29 -13.49
CA ARG A 246 18.20 -20.21 -12.53
C ARG A 246 16.75 -19.84 -12.25
N ARG A 247 16.44 -18.54 -12.14
CA ARG A 247 15.06 -18.04 -11.98
C ARG A 247 14.15 -18.40 -13.16
N ARG A 248 14.70 -18.57 -14.36
CA ARG A 248 13.96 -18.90 -15.58
C ARG A 248 14.15 -20.35 -16.04
N SER A 249 14.49 -21.26 -15.12
CA SER A 249 14.63 -22.68 -15.46
C SER A 249 13.33 -23.27 -16.01
N SER A 250 13.41 -24.06 -17.08
CA SER A 250 12.27 -24.81 -17.62
C SER A 250 11.89 -26.02 -16.74
N ASP A 251 12.84 -26.52 -15.93
CA ASP A 251 12.62 -27.64 -15.01
C ASP A 251 11.79 -27.21 -13.78
N PRO A 252 10.62 -27.84 -13.53
CA PRO A 252 9.79 -27.52 -12.37
C PRO A 252 10.50 -27.70 -11.02
N ALA A 253 11.33 -28.74 -10.86
CA ALA A 253 12.02 -28.98 -9.60
C ALA A 253 13.03 -27.85 -9.29
N SER A 254 13.78 -27.43 -10.31
CA SER A 254 14.72 -26.32 -10.24
C SER A 254 14.04 -24.98 -9.92
N ARG A 255 12.84 -24.73 -10.47
CA ARG A 255 12.08 -23.52 -10.13
C ARG A 255 11.61 -23.52 -8.68
N LEU A 256 11.11 -24.64 -8.17
CA LEU A 256 10.73 -24.76 -6.76
C LEU A 256 11.94 -24.61 -5.83
N LEU A 257 13.08 -25.21 -6.17
CA LEU A 257 14.33 -25.03 -5.43
C LEU A 257 14.76 -23.56 -5.38
N THR A 258 14.64 -22.85 -6.51
CA THR A 258 14.92 -21.42 -6.59
C THR A 258 14.02 -20.60 -5.67
N GLN A 259 12.73 -20.95 -5.54
CA GLN A 259 11.83 -20.29 -4.60
C GLN A 259 12.25 -20.52 -3.14
N PHE A 260 12.68 -21.73 -2.78
CA PHE A 260 13.19 -22.02 -1.44
C PHE A 260 14.48 -21.26 -1.13
N GLU A 261 15.42 -21.23 -2.07
CA GLU A 261 16.66 -20.45 -1.93
C GLU A 261 16.35 -18.97 -1.73
N ALA A 262 15.37 -18.43 -2.45
CA ALA A 262 14.97 -17.04 -2.29
C ALA A 262 14.32 -16.76 -0.93
N MET A 263 13.50 -17.68 -0.42
CA MET A 263 12.93 -17.56 0.93
C MET A 263 14.03 -17.53 1.99
N THR A 264 15.02 -18.41 1.87
CA THR A 264 16.19 -18.46 2.77
C THR A 264 17.01 -17.18 2.67
N ALA A 265 17.36 -16.74 1.45
CA ALA A 265 18.11 -15.51 1.24
C ALA A 265 17.38 -14.27 1.77
N ALA A 266 16.05 -14.19 1.60
CA ALA A 266 15.23 -13.12 2.15
C ALA A 266 15.24 -13.13 3.69
N ALA A 267 15.16 -14.31 4.31
CA ALA A 267 15.20 -14.45 5.76
C ALA A 267 16.57 -14.03 6.33
N ASP A 268 17.66 -14.49 5.71
CA ASP A 268 19.03 -14.17 6.12
C ASP A 268 19.34 -12.67 5.98
N ALA A 269 18.94 -12.07 4.84
CA ALA A 269 19.09 -10.64 4.62
C ALA A 269 18.28 -9.83 5.65
N GLY A 270 17.03 -10.25 5.92
CA GLY A 270 16.17 -9.63 6.91
C GLY A 270 16.76 -9.70 8.33
N LEU A 271 17.32 -10.83 8.74
CA LEU A 271 17.99 -10.96 10.05
C LEU A 271 19.21 -10.03 10.15
N LYS A 272 20.05 -9.98 9.11
CA LYS A 272 21.22 -9.09 9.07
C LYS A 272 20.83 -7.62 9.15
N ASP A 273 19.81 -7.19 8.39
CA ASP A 273 19.32 -5.81 8.43
C ASP A 273 18.70 -5.48 9.80
N HIS A 274 17.95 -6.41 10.39
CA HIS A 274 17.39 -6.27 11.72
C HIS A 274 18.47 -6.04 12.77
N ASP A 275 19.47 -6.91 12.84
CA ASP A 275 20.59 -6.79 13.80
C ASP A 275 21.38 -5.51 13.57
N ARG A 276 21.65 -5.16 12.30
CA ARG A 276 22.32 -3.91 11.94
C ARG A 276 21.55 -2.71 12.47
N TRP A 277 20.25 -2.62 12.23
CA TRP A 277 19.43 -1.48 12.66
C TRP A 277 19.23 -1.44 14.17
N LEU A 278 19.13 -2.60 14.84
CA LEU A 278 19.03 -2.67 16.29
C LEU A 278 20.30 -2.14 16.96
N ASN A 279 21.47 -2.51 16.43
CA ASN A 279 22.75 -2.01 16.89
C ASN A 279 22.87 -0.49 16.68
N GLN A 280 22.49 0.01 15.50
CA GLN A 280 22.48 1.46 15.24
C GLN A 280 21.54 2.22 16.19
N ARG A 281 20.32 1.72 16.44
CA ARG A 281 19.42 2.34 17.43
C ARG A 281 20.04 2.38 18.81
N THR A 282 20.69 1.29 19.23
CA THR A 282 21.34 1.19 20.55
C THR A 282 22.45 2.22 20.69
N LEU A 283 23.29 2.40 19.65
CA LEU A 283 24.34 3.41 19.63
C LEU A 283 23.78 4.83 19.68
N LEU A 284 22.74 5.12 18.89
CA LEU A 284 22.09 6.43 18.91
C LEU A 284 21.43 6.73 20.26
N THR A 285 20.74 5.76 20.85
CA THR A 285 20.10 5.91 22.17
C THR A 285 21.14 6.22 23.25
N ARG A 286 22.30 5.55 23.22
CA ARG A 286 23.42 5.85 24.15
C ARG A 286 23.94 7.27 24.01
N LYS A 287 24.02 7.81 22.79
CA LYS A 287 24.44 9.20 22.55
C LYS A 287 23.43 10.24 23.05
N LEU A 288 22.17 9.85 23.22
CA LEU A 288 21.11 10.73 23.71
C LEU A 288 21.00 10.75 25.24
N VAL A 289 21.60 9.77 25.94
CA VAL A 289 21.63 9.76 27.42
C VAL A 289 22.29 11.04 27.94
N GLY A 290 21.59 11.77 28.81
CA GLY A 290 22.08 13.02 29.39
C GLY A 290 21.92 14.27 28.51
N ARG A 291 21.40 14.13 27.28
CA ARG A 291 20.97 15.28 26.47
C ARG A 291 19.52 15.63 26.84
N ARG A 292 19.26 16.88 27.22
CA ARG A 292 17.93 17.34 27.64
C ARG A 292 16.91 17.09 26.52
N THR A 293 15.79 16.46 26.87
CA THR A 293 14.53 16.57 26.13
C THR A 293 13.97 17.96 26.41
N THR A 294 14.11 18.87 25.45
CA THR A 294 13.37 20.14 25.41
C THR A 294 11.98 19.91 24.85
#